data_AF-U5EPD7-F1
#
_entry.id   AF-U5EPD7-F1
#
_cell.length_a   1.000
_cell.length_b   1.000
_cell.length_c   1.000
_cell.angle_alpha   90.00
_cell.angle_beta   90.00
_cell.angle_gamma   90.00
#
_symmetry.space_group_name_H-M   'P 1'
#
loop_
_entity.id
_entity.type
_entity.pdbx_description
1 polymer ?
#
loop_
_entity_poly.entity_id
_entity_poly.type
_entity_poly.pdbx_seq_one_letter_code
_entity_poly.pdbx_strand_id
1 'polypeptide(L)'
;MIHTGCRRDNGVVLPEDDYVSLVPNPPTRFGLRELRDAYVDVVTDESNPRWLAVERRAYFDGLCGLFEVRLPTSRAAVGRGPGGYVHGLMLNAAKSLLRTGTPWDGYLVAGSLLAELENLGIGAAHRELVFELRATVDTARAQHRALLDLLLTALLGERAGMVFTLADLDAAGIERAVPIRCLPD
;
A
#
# COMPACT_ATOMS: atom_id res chain seq x y z
N MET A 1 35.49 48.82 -13.38
CA MET A 1 36.01 47.84 -12.40
C MET A 1 35.03 47.84 -11.25
N ILE A 2 34.23 46.81 -11.01
CA ILE A 2 34.64 45.49 -10.53
C ILE A 2 33.74 44.40 -11.13
N HIS A 3 34.37 43.30 -11.57
CA HIS A 3 33.76 42.01 -11.85
C HIS A 3 33.84 41.13 -10.60
N THR A 4 32.74 40.48 -10.23
CA THR A 4 32.63 39.17 -9.51
C THR A 4 31.13 38.95 -9.23
N GLY A 5 30.50 37.80 -9.38
CA GLY A 5 30.89 36.44 -9.74
C GLY A 5 29.61 35.58 -9.70
N CYS A 6 29.60 34.52 -10.51
CA CYS A 6 28.53 33.57 -10.81
C CYS A 6 27.53 33.22 -9.69
N ARG A 7 26.23 33.26 -10.02
CA ARG A 7 25.26 32.23 -9.60
C ARG A 7 24.47 31.83 -10.84
N ARG A 8 24.83 30.70 -11.46
CA ARG A 8 23.95 30.04 -12.41
C ARG A 8 22.85 29.39 -11.59
N ASP A 9 21.70 30.05 -11.53
CA ASP A 9 20.43 29.36 -11.28
C ASP A 9 20.26 28.36 -12.42
N ASN A 10 20.50 27.09 -12.14
CA ASN A 10 19.94 26.03 -12.96
C ASN A 10 18.46 25.99 -12.63
N GLY A 11 17.71 26.90 -13.26
CA GLY A 11 16.26 26.94 -13.28
C GLY A 11 15.69 25.69 -13.94
N VAL A 12 15.77 24.56 -13.23
CA VAL A 12 14.89 23.44 -13.46
C VAL A 12 13.59 23.81 -12.74
N VAL A 13 12.76 24.59 -13.43
CA VAL A 13 11.33 24.58 -13.16
C VAL A 13 10.88 23.18 -13.54
N LEU A 14 10.71 22.31 -12.56
CA LEU A 14 10.01 21.06 -12.76
C LEU A 14 8.58 21.44 -13.20
N PRO A 15 8.10 20.99 -14.37
CA PRO A 15 6.70 21.21 -14.72
C PRO A 15 5.83 20.53 -13.65
N GLU A 16 4.98 21.31 -12.97
CA GLU A 16 4.01 20.78 -12.00
C GLU A 16 3.10 19.70 -12.62
N ASP A 17 2.99 19.67 -13.95
CA ASP A 17 2.16 18.75 -14.72
C ASP A 17 2.71 17.31 -14.80
N ASP A 18 3.99 17.06 -14.50
CA ASP A 18 4.58 15.70 -14.66
C ASP A 18 4.35 14.77 -13.45
N TYR A 19 3.92 15.30 -12.31
CA TYR A 19 3.56 14.47 -11.16
C TYR A 19 2.21 13.77 -11.34
N VAL A 20 1.32 14.31 -12.17
CA VAL A 20 0.00 13.71 -12.44
C VAL A 20 0.13 12.51 -13.38
N SER A 21 1.14 12.51 -14.25
CA SER A 21 1.42 11.45 -15.25
C SER A 21 2.00 10.16 -14.65
N LEU A 22 2.66 10.26 -13.48
CA LEU A 22 3.27 9.12 -12.77
C LEU A 22 2.33 8.43 -11.77
N VAL A 23 1.16 9.01 -11.53
CA VAL A 23 0.12 8.32 -10.77
C VAL A 23 -0.61 7.42 -11.77
N PRO A 24 -0.55 6.08 -11.64
CA PRO A 24 -1.38 5.22 -12.48
C PRO A 24 -2.81 5.73 -12.40
N ASN A 25 -3.47 5.88 -13.56
CA ASN A 25 -4.83 6.42 -13.66
C ASN A 25 -5.65 5.94 -12.46
N PRO A 26 -6.21 6.86 -11.65
CA PRO A 26 -6.89 6.47 -10.43
C PRO A 26 -7.96 5.43 -10.80
N PRO A 27 -8.11 4.36 -10.01
CA PRO A 27 -9.06 3.30 -10.33
C PRO A 27 -10.43 3.92 -10.58
N THR A 28 -11.03 3.60 -11.72
CA THR A 28 -12.37 4.08 -12.09
C THR A 28 -13.47 3.15 -11.56
N ARG A 29 -13.06 2.03 -10.97
CA ARG A 29 -13.92 0.99 -10.40
C ARG A 29 -13.38 0.61 -9.03
N PHE A 30 -14.28 0.52 -8.05
CA PHE A 30 -13.95 0.27 -6.66
C PHE A 30 -14.69 -0.97 -6.19
N GLY A 31 -13.97 -2.07 -6.04
CA GLY A 31 -14.50 -3.35 -5.60
C GLY A 31 -13.85 -3.84 -4.31
N LEU A 32 -13.96 -5.14 -4.08
CA LEU A 32 -13.38 -5.83 -2.93
C LEU A 32 -11.86 -5.55 -2.77
N ARG A 33 -11.15 -5.45 -3.90
CA ARG A 33 -9.70 -5.21 -3.94
C ARG A 33 -9.35 -3.85 -3.36
N GLU A 34 -10.05 -2.80 -3.78
CA GLU A 34 -9.83 -1.43 -3.32
C GLU A 34 -10.16 -1.31 -1.82
N LEU A 35 -11.22 -1.98 -1.35
CA LEU A 35 -11.53 -2.06 0.08
C LEU A 35 -10.42 -2.77 0.87
N ARG A 36 -9.89 -3.90 0.36
CA ARG A 36 -8.77 -4.61 0.97
C ARG A 36 -7.54 -3.71 1.09
N ASP A 37 -7.15 -3.07 0.00
CA ASP A 37 -5.91 -2.30 -0.04
C ASP A 37 -6.02 -1.03 0.84
N ALA A 38 -7.20 -0.37 0.86
CA ALA A 38 -7.50 0.71 1.79
C ALA A 38 -7.44 0.25 3.26
N TYR A 39 -7.94 -0.95 3.56
CA TYR A 39 -7.86 -1.54 4.90
C TYR A 39 -6.40 -1.73 5.36
N VAL A 40 -5.54 -2.26 4.50
CA VAL A 40 -4.12 -2.47 4.80
C VAL A 40 -3.40 -1.14 5.05
N ASP A 41 -3.69 -0.11 4.24
CA ASP A 41 -3.13 1.23 4.41
C ASP A 41 -3.52 1.84 5.76
N VAL A 42 -4.80 1.75 6.14
CA VAL A 42 -5.26 2.30 7.42
C VAL A 42 -4.71 1.55 8.64
N VAL A 43 -4.57 0.22 8.57
CA VAL A 43 -3.90 -0.56 9.63
C VAL A 43 -2.43 -0.17 9.79
N THR A 44 -1.78 0.21 8.68
CA THR A 44 -0.42 0.74 8.70
C THR A 44 -0.35 2.08 9.39
N ASP A 45 -1.23 3.01 9.03
CA ASP A 45 -1.24 4.38 9.57
C ASP A 45 -1.61 4.43 11.06
N GLU A 46 -2.48 3.53 11.53
CA GLU A 46 -2.75 3.33 12.96
C GLU A 46 -1.48 2.93 13.74
N SER A 47 -0.59 2.16 13.11
CA SER A 47 0.65 1.69 13.74
C SER A 47 1.78 2.72 13.62
N ASN A 48 1.73 3.57 12.60
CA ASN A 48 2.74 4.60 12.32
C ASN A 48 2.11 5.75 11.50
N PRO A 49 1.59 6.80 12.15
CA PRO A 49 0.89 7.88 11.47
C PRO A 49 1.77 8.61 10.46
N ARG A 50 1.29 8.71 9.21
CA ARG A 50 1.94 9.46 8.13
C ARG A 50 1.12 10.69 7.77
N TRP A 51 1.70 11.60 6.98
CA TRP A 51 1.05 12.84 6.59
C TRP A 51 -0.27 12.65 5.81
N LEU A 52 -0.45 11.50 5.13
CA LEU A 52 -1.70 11.12 4.42
C LEU A 52 -2.70 10.31 5.26
N ALA A 53 -2.43 10.04 6.55
CA ALA A 53 -3.22 9.11 7.35
C ALA A 53 -4.70 9.51 7.46
N VAL A 54 -4.98 10.81 7.57
CA VAL A 54 -6.37 11.33 7.67
C VAL A 54 -7.14 11.10 6.39
N GLU A 55 -6.54 11.39 5.23
CA GLU A 55 -7.17 11.20 3.93
C GLU A 55 -7.42 9.71 3.64
N ARG A 56 -6.43 8.85 3.93
CA ARG A 56 -6.55 7.39 3.77
C ARG A 56 -7.64 6.80 4.65
N ARG A 57 -7.77 7.32 5.88
CA ARG A 57 -8.84 6.94 6.80
C ARG A 57 -10.21 7.34 6.27
N ALA A 58 -10.38 8.58 5.80
CA ALA A 58 -11.63 9.04 5.22
C ALA A 58 -12.03 8.20 3.98
N TYR A 59 -11.06 7.90 3.10
CA TYR A 59 -11.27 7.04 1.94
C TYR A 59 -11.71 5.62 2.34
N PHE A 60 -11.03 5.01 3.30
CA PHE A 60 -11.39 3.69 3.83
C PHE A 60 -12.77 3.67 4.50
N ASP A 61 -13.08 4.68 5.31
CA ASP A 61 -14.37 4.79 6.00
C ASP A 61 -15.52 4.95 4.97
N GLY A 62 -15.27 5.70 3.89
CA GLY A 62 -16.18 5.82 2.76
C GLY A 62 -16.42 4.50 2.03
N LEU A 63 -15.36 3.75 1.71
CA LEU A 63 -15.50 2.41 1.12
C LEU A 63 -16.25 1.44 2.05
N CYS A 64 -15.97 1.49 3.36
CA CYS A 64 -16.75 0.73 4.35
C CYS A 64 -18.24 1.09 4.32
N GLY A 65 -18.56 2.37 4.14
CA GLY A 65 -19.94 2.86 3.97
C GLY A 65 -20.63 2.28 2.73
N LEU A 66 -19.96 2.31 1.57
CA LEU A 66 -20.49 1.75 0.32
C LEU A 66 -20.77 0.24 0.42
N PHE A 67 -19.87 -0.51 1.07
CA PHE A 67 -20.03 -1.95 1.30
C PHE A 67 -20.89 -2.30 2.53
N GLU A 68 -21.38 -1.30 3.26
CA GLU A 68 -22.14 -1.44 4.51
C GLU A 68 -21.46 -2.37 5.53
N VAL A 69 -20.14 -2.21 5.69
CA VAL A 69 -19.30 -3.05 6.55
C VAL A 69 -18.56 -2.19 7.57
N ARG A 70 -18.27 -2.78 8.74
CA ARG A 70 -17.42 -2.16 9.75
C ARG A 70 -16.23 -3.04 10.06
N LEU A 71 -15.06 -2.64 9.59
CA LEU A 71 -13.82 -3.39 9.79
C LEU A 71 -12.97 -2.77 10.92
N PRO A 72 -12.37 -3.58 11.80
CA PRO A 72 -11.54 -3.08 12.89
C PRO A 72 -10.15 -2.70 12.39
N THR A 73 -9.71 -1.49 12.68
CA THR A 73 -8.36 -1.01 12.34
C THR A 73 -7.35 -1.20 13.47
N SER A 74 -7.83 -1.49 14.69
CA SER A 74 -7.01 -1.71 15.87
C SER A 74 -7.54 -2.88 16.72
N ARG A 75 -6.70 -3.40 17.63
CA ARG A 75 -7.10 -4.52 18.51
C ARG A 75 -8.21 -4.12 19.48
N ALA A 76 -8.23 -2.85 19.88
CA ALA A 76 -9.29 -2.31 20.74
C ALA A 76 -10.64 -2.24 20.03
N ALA A 77 -10.64 -2.09 18.69
CA ALA A 77 -11.84 -2.04 17.87
C ALA A 77 -12.42 -3.44 17.55
N VAL A 78 -11.71 -4.52 17.88
CA VAL A 78 -12.22 -5.89 17.68
C VAL A 78 -13.25 -6.20 18.76
N GLY A 79 -14.52 -6.34 18.36
CA GLY A 79 -15.62 -6.69 19.26
C GLY A 79 -15.47 -8.08 19.89
N ARG A 80 -16.24 -8.33 20.96
CA ARG A 80 -16.32 -9.67 21.59
C ARG A 80 -17.54 -10.41 21.03
N GLY A 81 -17.31 -11.57 20.40
CA GLY A 81 -18.35 -12.41 19.81
C GLY A 81 -17.88 -13.15 18.55
N PRO A 82 -18.74 -13.95 17.90
CA PRO A 82 -18.38 -14.73 16.71
C PRO A 82 -17.84 -13.86 15.56
N GLY A 83 -18.43 -12.69 15.31
CA GLY A 83 -17.91 -11.72 14.34
C GLY A 83 -16.55 -11.11 14.74
N GLY A 84 -16.26 -11.06 16.04
CA GLY A 84 -14.98 -10.62 16.59
C GLY A 84 -13.80 -11.53 16.20
N TYR A 85 -14.04 -12.82 16.00
CA TYR A 85 -13.00 -13.75 15.56
C TYR A 85 -12.53 -13.46 14.13
N VAL A 86 -13.47 -13.30 13.18
CA VAL A 86 -13.15 -12.99 11.78
C VAL A 86 -12.48 -11.61 11.68
N HIS A 87 -12.98 -10.65 12.44
CA HIS A 87 -12.39 -9.32 12.63
C HIS A 87 -10.95 -9.37 13.17
N GLY A 88 -10.69 -10.24 14.15
CA GLY A 88 -9.34 -10.48 14.67
C GLY A 88 -8.41 -11.14 13.64
N LEU A 89 -8.92 -12.11 12.86
CA LEU A 89 -8.18 -12.77 11.78
C LEU A 89 -7.81 -11.78 10.68
N MET A 90 -8.75 -10.92 10.27
CA MET A 90 -8.51 -9.83 9.31
C MET A 90 -7.38 -8.91 9.76
N LEU A 91 -7.45 -8.41 11.00
CA LEU A 91 -6.43 -7.53 11.54
C LEU A 91 -5.05 -8.22 11.62
N ASN A 92 -5.04 -9.50 12.00
CA ASN A 92 -3.80 -10.27 12.08
C ASN A 92 -3.20 -10.55 10.69
N ALA A 93 -4.04 -10.87 9.69
CA ALA A 93 -3.60 -11.09 8.32
C ALA A 93 -3.02 -9.81 7.70
N ALA A 94 -3.67 -8.66 7.91
CA ALA A 94 -3.14 -7.36 7.48
C ALA A 94 -1.81 -7.02 8.18
N LYS A 95 -1.71 -7.23 9.51
CA LYS A 95 -0.46 -7.02 10.24
C LYS A 95 0.65 -7.97 9.81
N SER A 96 0.31 -9.22 9.52
CA SER A 96 1.26 -10.22 9.00
C SER A 96 1.77 -9.80 7.63
N LEU A 97 0.89 -9.39 6.71
CA LEU A 97 1.25 -8.82 5.42
C LEU A 97 2.22 -7.64 5.58
N LEU A 98 1.91 -6.68 6.45
CA LEU A 98 2.78 -5.52 6.68
C LEU A 98 4.16 -5.90 7.24
N ARG A 99 4.24 -6.97 8.03
CA ARG A 99 5.50 -7.51 8.54
C ARG A 99 6.30 -8.28 7.50
N THR A 100 5.67 -8.79 6.43
CA THR A 100 6.41 -9.45 5.35
C THR A 100 7.43 -8.50 4.70
N GLY A 101 7.26 -7.18 4.88
CA GLY A 101 8.28 -6.16 4.58
C GLY A 101 8.78 -6.20 3.15
N THR A 102 9.56 -5.21 2.73
CA THR A 102 10.54 -5.41 1.65
C THR A 102 11.83 -5.66 2.41
N PRO A 103 12.22 -6.92 2.67
CA PRO A 103 13.55 -7.13 3.20
C PRO A 103 14.52 -6.46 2.21
N TRP A 104 15.38 -5.58 2.71
CA TRP A 104 16.46 -4.95 1.97
C TRP A 104 16.15 -3.74 1.08
N ASP A 105 15.04 -3.00 1.31
CA ASP A 105 14.88 -1.63 0.79
C ASP A 105 16.11 -0.78 1.20
N GLY A 106 17.05 -0.59 0.28
CA GLY A 106 18.33 0.11 0.49
C GLY A 106 19.59 -0.66 0.07
N TYR A 107 19.58 -2.00 0.06
CA TYR A 107 20.77 -2.77 -0.34
C TYR A 107 20.98 -2.77 -1.86
N LEU A 108 19.90 -2.83 -2.63
CA LEU A 108 19.96 -2.76 -4.10
C LEU A 108 20.37 -1.37 -4.62
N VAL A 109 20.34 -0.35 -3.76
CA VAL A 109 20.65 1.05 -4.12
C VAL A 109 22.14 1.37 -3.94
N ALA A 110 22.91 0.52 -3.25
CA ALA A 110 24.33 0.76 -2.98
C ALA A 110 25.24 0.04 -3.99
N GLY A 111 25.54 0.68 -5.12
CA GLY A 111 26.45 0.14 -6.15
C GLY A 111 27.85 -0.24 -5.63
N SER A 112 28.34 0.40 -4.57
CA SER A 112 29.61 0.05 -3.90
C SER A 112 29.56 -1.32 -3.20
N LEU A 113 28.41 -1.68 -2.65
CA LEU A 113 28.19 -2.94 -1.94
C LEU A 113 28.17 -4.12 -2.92
N LEU A 114 27.60 -3.90 -4.11
CA LEU A 114 27.67 -4.88 -5.21
C LEU A 114 29.10 -5.12 -5.69
N ALA A 115 29.92 -4.06 -5.80
CA ALA A 115 31.33 -4.20 -6.21
C ALA A 115 32.16 -4.99 -5.18
N GLU A 116 31.92 -4.80 -3.88
CA GLU A 116 32.58 -5.59 -2.83
C GLU A 116 32.19 -7.07 -2.88
N LEU A 117 30.91 -7.38 -3.13
CA LEU A 117 30.45 -8.77 -3.29
C LEU A 117 31.08 -9.45 -4.51
N GLU A 118 31.30 -8.71 -5.60
CA GLU A 118 32.05 -9.21 -6.77
C GLU A 118 33.52 -9.47 -6.44
N ASN A 119 34.18 -8.56 -5.73
CA ASN A 119 35.58 -8.73 -5.31
C ASN A 119 35.77 -9.94 -4.38
N LEU A 120 34.73 -10.29 -3.61
CA LEU A 120 34.69 -11.49 -2.77
C LEU A 120 34.32 -12.76 -3.54
N GLY A 121 34.00 -12.68 -4.83
CA GLY A 121 33.61 -13.81 -5.67
C GLY A 121 32.21 -14.37 -5.37
N ILE A 122 31.39 -13.65 -4.60
CA ILE A 122 30.04 -14.09 -4.19
C ILE A 122 28.91 -13.29 -4.85
N GLY A 123 29.23 -12.31 -5.71
CA GLY A 123 28.25 -11.38 -6.29
C GLY A 123 27.12 -12.07 -7.07
N ALA A 124 27.45 -13.07 -7.89
CA ALA A 124 26.45 -13.83 -8.65
C ALA A 124 25.51 -14.65 -7.74
N ALA A 125 26.09 -15.44 -6.82
CA ALA A 125 25.32 -16.26 -5.88
C ALA A 125 24.45 -15.40 -4.94
N HIS A 126 24.97 -14.26 -4.48
CA HIS A 126 24.21 -13.30 -3.68
C HIS A 126 23.01 -12.75 -4.45
N ARG A 127 23.19 -12.32 -5.71
CA ARG A 127 22.07 -11.82 -6.53
C ARG A 127 21.00 -12.88 -6.75
N GLU A 128 21.39 -14.11 -7.07
CA GLU A 128 20.48 -15.24 -7.25
C GLU A 128 19.64 -15.48 -5.99
N LEU A 129 20.28 -15.59 -4.82
CA LEU A 129 19.57 -15.73 -3.54
C LEU A 129 18.64 -14.55 -3.24
N VAL A 130 19.05 -13.31 -3.55
CA VAL A 130 18.19 -12.13 -3.39
C VAL A 130 16.97 -12.19 -4.31
N PHE A 131 17.12 -12.64 -5.56
CA PHE A 131 16.00 -12.83 -6.47
C PHE A 131 15.03 -13.92 -5.97
N GLU A 132 15.53 -15.06 -5.50
CA GLU A 132 14.72 -16.14 -4.95
C GLU A 132 13.95 -15.70 -3.69
N LEU A 133 14.63 -14.97 -2.80
CA LEU A 133 14.00 -14.41 -1.61
C LEU A 133 12.91 -13.40 -1.97
N ARG A 134 13.15 -12.53 -2.96
CA ARG A 134 12.14 -11.59 -3.46
C ARG A 134 10.91 -12.32 -4.00
N ALA A 135 11.11 -13.31 -4.87
CA ALA A 135 10.01 -14.12 -5.41
C ALA A 135 9.20 -14.81 -4.30
N THR A 136 9.88 -15.28 -3.24
CA THR A 136 9.24 -15.88 -2.07
C THR A 136 8.41 -14.86 -1.29
N VAL A 137 8.93 -13.65 -1.08
CA VAL A 137 8.21 -12.55 -0.43
C VAL A 137 6.99 -12.12 -1.24
N ASP A 138 7.12 -11.98 -2.56
CA ASP A 138 6.02 -11.58 -3.44
C ASP A 138 4.91 -12.65 -3.45
N THR A 139 5.30 -13.93 -3.47
CA THR A 139 4.37 -15.07 -3.30
C THR A 139 3.66 -15.01 -1.95
N ALA A 140 4.39 -14.79 -0.86
CA ALA A 140 3.81 -14.69 0.47
C ALA A 140 2.84 -13.50 0.58
N ARG A 141 3.16 -12.36 -0.02
CA ARG A 141 2.28 -11.18 -0.08
C ARG A 141 1.00 -11.47 -0.86
N ALA A 142 1.11 -12.14 -2.02
CA ALA A 142 -0.03 -12.56 -2.81
C ALA A 142 -0.97 -13.48 -2.01
N GLN A 143 -0.41 -14.45 -1.27
CA GLN A 143 -1.18 -15.34 -0.41
C GLN A 143 -1.88 -14.61 0.74
N HIS A 144 -1.22 -13.64 1.38
CA HIS A 144 -1.87 -12.82 2.41
C HIS A 144 -3.02 -11.98 1.84
N ARG A 145 -2.86 -11.39 0.65
CA ARG A 145 -3.93 -10.65 -0.03
C ARG A 145 -5.11 -11.57 -0.37
N ALA A 146 -4.84 -12.78 -0.87
CA ALA A 146 -5.87 -13.77 -1.13
C ALA A 146 -6.61 -14.20 0.15
N LEU A 147 -5.90 -14.34 1.27
CA LEU A 147 -6.52 -14.61 2.57
C LEU A 147 -7.43 -13.45 3.01
N LEU A 148 -6.99 -12.19 2.84
CA LEU A 148 -7.82 -11.03 3.13
C LEU A 148 -9.06 -10.97 2.22
N ASP A 149 -8.91 -11.25 0.93
CA ASP A 149 -10.05 -11.31 -0.02
C ASP A 149 -11.06 -12.39 0.40
N LEU A 150 -10.58 -13.56 0.81
CA LEU A 150 -11.43 -14.66 1.30
C LEU A 150 -12.20 -14.25 2.56
N LEU A 151 -11.52 -13.63 3.52
CA LEU A 151 -12.15 -13.17 4.76
C LEU A 151 -13.15 -12.03 4.50
N LEU A 152 -12.84 -11.08 3.62
CA LEU A 152 -13.75 -10.01 3.22
C LEU A 152 -14.97 -10.57 2.49
N THR A 153 -14.77 -11.53 1.58
CA THR A 153 -15.87 -12.20 0.86
C THR A 153 -16.82 -12.87 1.85
N ALA A 154 -16.28 -13.58 2.85
CA ALA A 154 -17.08 -14.21 3.89
C ALA A 154 -17.84 -13.19 4.77
N LEU A 155 -17.26 -12.02 5.04
CA LEU A 155 -17.91 -10.95 5.81
C LEU A 155 -19.00 -10.22 5.02
N LEU A 156 -18.78 -10.00 3.72
CA LEU A 156 -19.66 -9.21 2.87
C LEU A 156 -20.80 -10.03 2.26
N GLY A 157 -20.61 -11.33 2.08
CA GLY A 157 -21.57 -12.19 1.38
C GLY A 157 -21.76 -11.71 -0.06
N GLU A 158 -23.01 -11.58 -0.50
CA GLU A 158 -23.38 -11.09 -1.84
C GLU A 158 -22.78 -9.71 -2.17
N ARG A 159 -22.55 -8.87 -1.16
CA ARG A 159 -21.96 -7.53 -1.35
C ARG A 159 -20.51 -7.59 -1.83
N ALA A 160 -19.81 -8.72 -1.67
CA ALA A 160 -18.44 -8.88 -2.15
C ALA A 160 -18.30 -8.70 -3.67
N GLY A 161 -19.37 -8.96 -4.43
CA GLY A 161 -19.41 -8.77 -5.88
C GLY A 161 -19.77 -7.34 -6.33
N MET A 162 -20.07 -6.43 -5.40
CA MET A 162 -20.40 -5.05 -5.74
C MET A 162 -19.16 -4.31 -6.26
N VAL A 163 -19.38 -3.50 -7.28
CA VAL A 163 -18.36 -2.64 -7.89
C VAL A 163 -18.96 -1.25 -8.03
N PHE A 164 -18.31 -0.28 -7.40
CA PHE A 164 -18.70 1.11 -7.40
C PHE A 164 -17.90 1.91 -8.42
N THR A 165 -18.44 3.05 -8.83
CA THR A 165 -17.85 4.00 -9.76
C THR A 165 -17.41 5.26 -9.03
N LEU A 166 -16.68 6.14 -9.70
CA LEU A 166 -16.33 7.45 -9.15
C LEU A 166 -17.57 8.26 -8.72
N ALA A 167 -18.67 8.17 -9.47
CA ALA A 167 -19.92 8.85 -9.11
C ALA A 167 -20.51 8.34 -7.79
N ASP A 168 -20.35 7.05 -7.49
CA ASP A 168 -20.80 6.46 -6.22
C ASP A 168 -19.93 6.94 -5.05
N LEU A 169 -18.62 7.13 -5.30
CA LEU A 169 -17.70 7.71 -4.31
C LEU A 169 -18.03 9.18 -4.04
N ASP A 170 -18.28 9.97 -5.09
CA ASP A 170 -18.68 11.37 -4.97
C ASP A 170 -20.01 11.48 -4.21
N ALA A 171 -20.98 10.62 -4.52
CA ALA A 171 -22.26 10.56 -3.82
C ALA A 171 -22.11 10.17 -2.34
N ALA A 172 -21.08 9.38 -2.00
CA ALA A 172 -20.72 9.03 -0.63
C ALA A 172 -19.85 10.09 0.08
N GLY A 173 -19.53 11.21 -0.60
CA GLY A 173 -18.72 12.30 -0.04
C GLY A 173 -17.22 11.97 0.06
N ILE A 174 -16.72 11.07 -0.78
CA ILE A 174 -15.32 10.62 -0.80
C ILE A 174 -14.54 11.49 -1.79
N GLU A 175 -13.96 12.60 -1.32
CA GLU A 175 -13.41 13.67 -2.19
C GLU A 175 -12.21 13.28 -3.07
N ARG A 176 -11.51 12.17 -2.80
CA ARG A 176 -10.38 11.71 -3.62
C ARG A 176 -10.10 10.23 -3.41
N ALA A 177 -9.91 9.49 -4.50
CA ALA A 177 -9.17 8.24 -4.47
C ALA A 177 -7.73 8.57 -4.06
N VAL A 178 -7.43 8.45 -2.77
CA VAL A 178 -6.05 8.62 -2.27
C VAL A 178 -5.21 7.55 -2.96
N PRO A 179 -3.97 7.85 -3.42
CA PRO A 179 -3.07 6.83 -3.93
C PRO A 179 -2.90 5.74 -2.89
N ILE A 180 -3.64 4.64 -3.08
CA ILE A 180 -3.45 3.39 -2.38
C ILE A 180 -1.99 3.06 -2.64
N ARG A 181 -1.23 2.73 -1.59
CA ARG A 181 0.13 2.24 -1.81
C ARG A 181 0.02 1.07 -2.77
N CYS A 182 0.48 1.27 -4.00
CA CYS A 182 1.11 0.21 -4.74
C CYS A 182 2.30 -0.22 -3.86
N LEU A 183 2.07 -1.16 -2.94
CA LEU A 183 3.13 -2.08 -2.58
C LEU A 183 3.62 -2.59 -3.93
N PRO A 184 4.86 -2.28 -4.34
CA PRO A 184 5.33 -2.68 -5.66
C PRO A 184 5.13 -4.19 -5.79
N ASP A 185 4.58 -4.59 -6.93
CA ASP A 185 4.47 -6.00 -7.32
C ASP A 185 5.84 -6.71 -7.24
#